data_AF-A0A662FT59-F1
#
_entry.id   AF-A0A662FT59-F1
#
_cell.length_a   1.000
_cell.length_b   1.000
_cell.length_c   1.000
_cell.angle_alpha   90.00
_cell.angle_beta   90.00
_cell.angle_gamma   90.00
#
_symmetry.space_group_name_H-M   'P 1'
#
loop_
_entity.id
_entity.type
_entity.pdbx_description
1 polymer ?
#
loop_
_entity_poly.entity_id
_entity_poly.type
_entity_poly.pdbx_seq_one_letter_code
_entity_poly.pdbx_strand_id
1 'polypeptide(L)'
;MHKNIEYIMVLVRRVPNKKLSWYLRCIKRLETIVELDKNTWYLRPLPKLGDRRQYYIVRYDEKTESFTCTCYDKSAIGGSIRKLKMCTHVGAVILKLALGS
;
A
#
# COMPACT_ATOMS: atom_id res chain seq x y z
N MET A 1 4.66 -14.97 14.65
CA MET A 1 3.18 -14.82 14.57
C MET A 1 2.69 -13.52 15.23
N HIS A 2 3.23 -13.13 16.39
CA HIS A 2 2.81 -11.93 17.16
C HIS A 2 2.89 -10.60 16.39
N LYS A 3 3.98 -10.31 15.66
CA LYS A 3 4.13 -9.05 14.89
C LYS A 3 3.03 -8.81 13.85
N ASN A 4 2.47 -9.87 13.25
CA ASN A 4 1.41 -9.71 12.26
C ASN A 4 0.12 -9.20 12.88
N ILE A 5 -0.20 -9.60 14.12
CA ILE A 5 -1.39 -9.11 14.84
C ILE A 5 -1.25 -7.61 15.09
N GLU A 6 -0.10 -7.18 15.59
CA GLU A 6 0.20 -5.76 15.83
C GLU A 6 0.06 -4.93 14.55
N TYR A 7 0.67 -5.38 13.44
CA TYR A 7 0.59 -4.69 12.16
C TYR A 7 -0.83 -4.64 11.60
N ILE A 8 -1.62 -5.71 11.78
CA ILE A 8 -3.03 -5.72 11.42
C ILE A 8 -3.79 -4.69 12.26
N MET A 9 -3.54 -4.60 13.57
CA MET A 9 -4.21 -3.63 14.43
C MET A 9 -3.91 -2.19 14.03
N VAL A 10 -2.65 -1.88 13.68
CA VAL A 10 -2.27 -0.57 13.12
C VAL A 10 -3.05 -0.28 11.85
N LEU A 11 -3.10 -1.23 10.91
CA LEU A 11 -3.83 -1.07 9.66
C LEU A 11 -5.35 -0.96 9.85
N VAL A 12 -5.94 -1.69 10.79
CA VAL A 12 -7.38 -1.61 11.10
C VAL A 12 -7.74 -0.23 11.61
N ARG A 13 -6.89 0.38 12.46
CA ARG A 13 -7.10 1.75 12.95
C ARG A 13 -6.99 2.81 11.86
N ARG A 14 -6.06 2.64 10.92
CA ARG A 14 -5.79 3.62 9.84
C ARG A 14 -6.68 3.43 8.60
N VAL A 15 -7.02 2.19 8.27
CA VAL A 15 -7.75 1.80 7.06
C VAL A 15 -8.76 0.68 7.42
N PRO A 16 -9.87 1.02 8.10
CA PRO A 16 -10.83 0.02 8.56
C PRO A 16 -11.59 -0.65 7.41
N ASN A 17 -12.37 -1.69 7.75
CA ASN A 17 -13.33 -2.36 6.86
C ASN A 17 -12.70 -3.06 5.64
N LYS A 18 -11.44 -3.52 5.74
CA LYS A 18 -10.82 -4.39 4.75
C LYS A 18 -10.85 -5.86 5.18
N LYS A 19 -10.85 -6.76 4.19
CA LYS A 19 -10.71 -8.20 4.43
C LYS A 19 -9.31 -8.51 4.99
N LEU A 20 -9.19 -9.56 5.81
CA LEU A 20 -7.90 -10.02 6.36
C LEU A 20 -6.81 -10.21 5.29
N SER A 21 -7.17 -10.75 4.13
CA SER A 21 -6.26 -10.92 3.00
C SER A 21 -5.72 -9.61 2.44
N TRP A 22 -6.42 -8.48 2.62
CA TRP A 22 -5.89 -7.16 2.25
C TRP A 22 -4.80 -6.73 3.23
N TYR A 23 -5.01 -6.86 4.54
CA TYR A 23 -4.01 -6.50 5.56
C TYR A 23 -2.75 -7.36 5.44
N LEU A 24 -2.90 -8.68 5.31
CA LEU A 24 -1.76 -9.60 5.14
C LEU A 24 -0.92 -9.28 3.89
N ARG A 25 -1.56 -8.84 2.81
CA ARG A 25 -0.85 -8.41 1.60
C ARG A 25 -0.10 -7.09 1.79
N CYS A 26 -0.61 -6.17 2.61
CA CYS A 26 0.12 -4.94 2.96
C CYS A 26 1.38 -5.28 3.77
N ILE A 27 1.25 -6.18 4.74
CA ILE A 27 2.39 -6.64 5.56
C ILE A 27 3.47 -7.31 4.69
N LYS A 28 3.06 -8.24 3.81
CA LYS A 28 3.99 -8.89 2.87
C LYS A 28 4.73 -7.91 1.94
N ARG A 29 4.20 -6.71 1.72
CA ARG A 29 4.80 -5.69 0.86
C ARG A 29 5.78 -4.77 1.59
N LEU A 30 5.83 -4.80 2.93
CA LEU A 30 6.70 -3.90 3.69
C LEU A 30 8.17 -4.02 3.28
N GLU A 31 8.64 -5.25 3.04
CA GLU A 31 10.02 -5.54 2.63
C GLU A 31 10.36 -5.05 1.21
N THR A 32 9.36 -4.66 0.42
CA THR A 32 9.55 -4.20 -0.96
C THR A 32 9.60 -2.68 -1.09
N ILE A 33 9.32 -1.95 -0.01
CA ILE A 33 9.27 -0.49 0.01
C ILE A 33 10.69 0.08 0.07
N VAL A 34 10.96 1.04 -0.81
CA VAL A 34 12.12 1.93 -0.79
C VAL A 34 11.59 3.35 -0.77
N GLU A 35 12.03 4.15 0.19
CA GLU A 35 11.72 5.58 0.22
C GLU A 35 12.58 6.31 -0.81
N LEU A 36 11.93 7.08 -1.70
CA LEU A 36 12.62 7.88 -2.70
C LEU A 36 12.79 9.33 -2.22
N ASP A 37 11.74 9.86 -1.59
CA ASP A 37 11.71 11.16 -0.92
C ASP A 37 10.62 11.16 0.17
N LYS A 38 10.49 12.27 0.91
CA LYS A 38 9.55 12.45 2.03
C LYS A 38 8.12 12.00 1.72
N ASN A 39 7.66 12.18 0.49
CA ASN A 39 6.28 11.95 0.08
C ASN A 39 6.15 10.90 -1.03
N THR A 40 7.23 10.17 -1.36
CA THR A 40 7.27 9.22 -2.47
C THR A 40 7.97 7.93 -2.09
N TRP A 41 7.26 6.82 -2.33
CA TRP A 41 7.76 5.47 -2.08
C TRP A 41 7.70 4.62 -3.34
N TYR A 42 8.80 3.93 -3.61
CA TYR A 42 8.91 2.88 -4.60
C TYR A 42 8.59 1.53 -3.96
N LEU A 43 7.91 0.65 -4.70
CA LEU A 43 7.68 -0.73 -4.29
C LEU A 43 8.14 -1.70 -5.39
N ARG A 44 9.03 -2.64 -5.03
CA ARG A 44 9.32 -3.79 -5.89
C ARG A 44 8.05 -4.64 -6.08
N PRO A 45 7.82 -5.20 -7.28
CA PRO A 45 6.62 -5.99 -7.56
C PRO A 45 6.69 -7.35 -6.87
N LEU A 46 5.52 -7.86 -6.46
CA LEU A 46 5.32 -9.21 -5.98
C LEU A 46 4.33 -9.95 -6.89
N PRO A 47 4.80 -10.65 -7.94
CA PRO A 47 3.92 -11.37 -8.87
C PRO A 47 2.98 -12.36 -8.18
N LYS A 48 3.44 -13.00 -7.09
CA LYS A 48 2.63 -13.90 -6.22
C LYS A 48 1.39 -13.22 -5.62
N LEU A 49 1.34 -11.88 -5.58
CA LEU A 49 0.21 -11.09 -5.08
C LEU A 49 -0.62 -10.43 -6.20
N GLY A 50 -0.35 -10.78 -7.47
CA GLY A 50 -1.06 -10.26 -8.65
C GLY A 50 -0.49 -8.97 -9.23
N ASP A 51 0.76 -8.63 -8.90
CA ASP A 51 1.46 -7.51 -9.53
C ASP A 51 1.83 -7.84 -10.98
N ARG A 52 1.66 -6.84 -11.86
CA ARG A 52 1.87 -6.96 -13.32
C ARG A 52 2.77 -5.86 -13.88
N ARG A 53 3.15 -4.87 -13.05
CA ARG A 53 4.05 -3.79 -13.44
C ARG A 53 5.46 -4.11 -12.94
N GLN A 54 6.47 -3.55 -13.60
CA GLN A 54 7.87 -3.67 -13.18
C GLN A 54 8.12 -2.99 -11.83
N TYR A 55 7.31 -1.99 -11.47
CA TYR A 55 7.34 -1.33 -10.18
C TYR A 55 6.04 -0.58 -9.91
N TYR A 56 5.90 -0.10 -8.67
CA TYR A 56 4.82 0.77 -8.25
C TYR A 56 5.37 1.98 -7.52
N ILE A 57 4.79 3.15 -7.76
CA ILE A 57 5.10 4.37 -7.03
C ILE A 57 3.86 4.77 -6.26
N VAL A 58 4.02 5.01 -4.95
CA VAL A 58 3.02 5.61 -4.09
C VAL A 58 3.48 7.02 -3.77
N ARG A 59 2.57 7.99 -3.90
CA ARG A 59 2.82 9.39 -3.54
C ARG A 59 1.79 9.88 -2.53
N TYR A 60 2.24 10.65 -1.56
CA TYR A 60 1.38 11.42 -0.67
C TYR A 60 1.29 12.86 -1.18
N ASP A 61 0.08 13.37 -1.33
CA ASP A 61 -0.16 14.78 -1.64
C ASP A 61 -0.59 15.49 -0.37
N GLU A 62 0.28 16.35 0.15
CA GLU A 62 0.05 17.13 1.37
C GLU A 62 -1.13 18.11 1.23
N LYS A 63 -1.46 18.58 0.01
CA LYS A 63 -2.56 19.52 -0.21
C LYS A 63 -3.93 18.87 -0.10
N THR A 64 -4.03 17.62 -0.56
CA THR A 64 -5.28 16.86 -0.55
C THR A 64 -5.32 15.80 0.55
N GLU A 65 -4.25 15.73 1.34
CA GLU A 65 -3.99 14.72 2.37
C GLU A 65 -4.25 13.29 1.88
N SER A 66 -3.90 13.01 0.62
CA SER A 66 -4.31 11.79 -0.05
C SER A 66 -3.13 11.00 -0.64
N PHE A 67 -3.28 9.68 -0.65
CA PHE A 67 -2.31 8.79 -1.28
C PHE A 67 -2.75 8.40 -2.69
N THR A 68 -1.83 8.51 -3.64
CA THR A 68 -1.98 7.99 -5.00
C THR A 68 -1.02 6.84 -5.24
N CYS A 69 -1.38 5.93 -6.14
CA CYS A 69 -0.52 4.83 -6.57
C CYS A 69 -0.60 4.69 -8.08
N THR A 70 0.52 4.37 -8.72
CA THR A 70 0.55 4.13 -10.17
C THR A 70 -0.38 2.99 -10.59
N CYS A 71 -0.72 2.05 -9.70
CA CYS A 71 -1.70 1.00 -10.01
C CYS A 71 -3.15 1.47 -10.21
N TYR A 72 -3.45 2.75 -9.90
CA TYR A 72 -4.78 3.36 -10.09
C TYR A 72 -5.03 3.86 -11.50
N ASP A 73 -3.97 3.93 -12.30
CA ASP A 73 -4.03 4.31 -13.71
C ASP A 73 -5.12 3.52 -14.44
N LYS A 74 -6.02 4.24 -15.13
CA LYS A 74 -7.20 3.68 -15.79
C LYS A 74 -6.83 2.70 -16.91
N SER A 75 -5.63 2.82 -17.48
CA SER A 75 -5.10 1.88 -18.47
C SER A 75 -4.72 0.52 -17.85
N ALA A 76 -4.53 0.44 -16.53
CA ALA A 76 -4.31 -0.81 -15.83
C ALA A 76 -5.62 -1.54 -15.57
N ILE A 77 -5.66 -2.86 -15.85
CA ILE A 77 -6.80 -3.74 -15.52
C ILE A 77 -7.22 -3.54 -14.05
N GLY A 78 -8.44 -3.07 -13.82
CA GLY A 78 -8.99 -2.80 -12.48
C GLY A 78 -8.42 -1.58 -11.75
N GLY A 79 -7.76 -0.64 -12.44
CA GLY A 79 -7.19 0.59 -11.85
C GLY A 79 -8.24 1.46 -11.15
N SER A 80 -9.39 1.70 -11.79
CA SER A 80 -10.51 2.46 -11.22
C SER A 80 -11.09 1.81 -9.94
N ILE A 81 -11.24 0.47 -9.92
CA ILE A 81 -11.73 -0.26 -8.74
C ILE A 81 -10.71 -0.19 -7.60
N ARG A 82 -9.41 -0.30 -7.91
CA ARG A 82 -8.34 -0.20 -6.92
C ARG A 82 -8.22 1.20 -6.34
N LYS A 83 -8.48 2.24 -7.13
CA LYS A 83 -8.57 3.62 -6.66
C LYS A 83 -9.70 3.77 -5.62
N LEU A 84 -10.88 3.22 -5.91
CA LEU A 84 -12.03 3.24 -5.00
C LEU A 84 -11.79 2.43 -3.71
N LYS A 85 -11.14 1.28 -3.81
CA LYS A 85 -10.96 0.35 -2.68
C LYS A 85 -9.67 0.55 -1.89
N MET A 86 -8.77 1.44 -2.34
CA MET A 86 -7.38 1.55 -1.89
C MET A 86 -6.58 0.27 -2.14
N CYS A 87 -5.48 0.37 -2.89
CA CYS A 87 -4.64 -0.79 -3.17
C CYS A 87 -3.77 -1.16 -1.95
N THR A 88 -3.28 -2.40 -1.94
CA THR A 88 -2.37 -2.88 -0.89
C THR A 88 -0.99 -2.22 -0.94
N HIS A 89 -0.62 -1.55 -2.05
CA HIS A 89 0.61 -0.75 -2.12
C HIS A 89 0.51 0.49 -1.23
N VAL A 90 -0.60 1.24 -1.31
CA VAL A 90 -0.87 2.37 -0.41
C VAL A 90 -0.98 1.89 1.03
N GLY A 91 -1.70 0.79 1.28
CA GLY A 91 -1.79 0.22 2.63
C GLY A 91 -0.43 -0.14 3.24
N ALA A 92 0.49 -0.69 2.43
CA ALA A 92 1.84 -1.00 2.89
C ALA A 92 2.64 0.26 3.27
N VAL A 93 2.51 1.35 2.50
CA VAL A 93 3.15 2.64 2.82
C VAL A 93 2.57 3.25 4.08
N ILE A 94 1.25 3.24 4.25
CA ILE A 94 0.59 3.73 5.48
C ILE A 94 1.12 2.97 6.71
N LEU A 95 1.25 1.64 6.61
CA LEU A 95 1.83 0.83 7.68
C LEU A 95 3.29 1.17 7.93
N LYS A 96 4.11 1.30 6.87
CA LYS A 96 5.53 1.67 6.99
C LYS A 96 5.71 2.99 7.73
N LEU A 97 4.92 4.01 7.39
CA LEU A 97 4.93 5.31 8.06
C LEU A 97 4.53 5.19 9.53
N ALA A 98 3.46 4.44 9.83
CA ALA A 98 3.00 4.24 11.19
C ALA A 98 3.98 3.45 12.08
N LEU A 99 4.89 2.66 11.50
CA LEU A 99 5.90 1.87 12.22
C LEU A 99 7.26 2.59 12.33
N GLY A 100 7.52 3.59 11.50
CA GLY A 100 8.78 4.33 11.43
C GLY A 100 8.67 5.78 11.92
N SER A 101 7.54 6.13 12.56
CA SER A 101 7.35 7.36 13.34
C SER A 101 7.73 7.10 14.80
#